data_AF-K9LBK3-F1
#
_entry.id   AF-K9LBK3-F1
#
_cell.length_a   1.000
_cell.length_b   1.000
_cell.length_c   1.000
_cell.angle_alpha   90.00
_cell.angle_beta   90.00
_cell.angle_gamma   90.00
#
_symmetry.space_group_name_H-M   'P 1'
#
loop_
_entity.id
_entity.type
_entity.pdbx_description
1 polymer ?
#
loop_
_entity_poly.entity_id
_entity_poly.type
_entity_poly.pdbx_seq_one_letter_code
_entity_poly.pdbx_strand_id
1 'polypeptide(L)'
;VFGKGVIYDCSNARLMEQKKFAKAALTRDAFRTYVPKIIKEVKDYMANPEKFGQPGQKLEVLEVTPEITTYTASRTLMGDEMRNKFTKRTAQLYS
;
A
#
# COMPACT_ATOMS: atom_id res chain seq x y z
N VAL A 1 18.63 -2.06 -0.46
CA VAL A 1 17.16 -2.13 -0.55
C VAL A 1 16.49 -0.86 -0.02
N PHE A 2 16.69 -0.44 1.23
CA PHE A 2 16.00 0.76 1.79
C PHE A 2 16.74 2.10 1.68
N GLY A 3 18.05 2.08 1.45
CA GLY A 3 18.88 3.31 1.39
C GLY A 3 19.68 3.55 2.67
N LYS A 4 20.59 4.53 2.62
CA LYS A 4 21.50 4.83 3.74
C LYS A 4 20.82 5.68 4.82
N GLY A 5 21.25 5.52 6.08
CA GLY A 5 20.82 6.35 7.21
C GLY A 5 19.44 6.00 7.81
N VAL A 6 18.85 4.88 7.42
CA VAL A 6 17.49 4.49 7.82
C VAL A 6 17.43 3.03 8.28
N ILE A 7 16.47 2.75 9.17
CA ILE A 7 16.18 1.41 9.71
C ILE A 7 17.40 0.79 10.39
N TYR A 8 18.15 -0.05 9.68
CA TYR A 8 19.33 -0.74 10.20
C TYR A 8 20.64 0.00 9.94
N ASP A 9 20.64 0.98 9.02
CA ASP A 9 21.81 1.80 8.69
C ASP A 9 21.90 3.06 9.57
N CYS A 10 21.59 2.95 10.86
CA CYS A 10 21.67 4.05 11.82
C CYS A 10 21.78 3.57 13.28
N SER A 11 22.12 4.48 14.19
CA SER A 11 22.12 4.19 15.63
C SER A 11 20.70 3.89 16.13
N ASN A 12 20.60 3.10 17.21
CA ASN A 12 19.29 2.75 17.78
C ASN A 12 18.46 3.99 18.18
N ALA A 13 19.10 5.05 18.69
CA ALA A 13 18.44 6.31 19.00
C ALA A 13 17.77 6.92 17.75
N ARG A 14 18.48 6.97 16.61
CA ARG A 14 17.94 7.47 15.34
C ARG A 14 16.81 6.58 14.81
N LEU A 15 16.91 5.25 14.98
CA LEU A 15 15.83 4.33 14.67
C LEU A 15 14.57 4.62 15.53
N MET A 16 14.72 4.89 16.82
CA MET A 16 13.58 5.22 17.69
C MET A 16 12.88 6.49 17.25
N GLU A 17 13.63 7.51 16.82
CA GLU A 17 13.06 8.73 16.24
C GLU A 17 12.32 8.45 14.92
N GLN A 18 12.91 7.66 14.02
CA GLN A 18 12.25 7.22 12.77
C GLN A 18 10.93 6.50 13.05
N LYS A 19 10.90 5.60 14.05
CA LYS A 19 9.67 4.91 14.48
C LYS A 19 8.64 5.88 15.05
N LYS A 20 9.06 6.92 15.78
CA LYS A 20 8.17 7.96 16.29
C LYS A 20 7.50 8.73 15.14
N PHE A 21 8.24 9.08 14.10
CA PHE A 21 7.68 9.74 12.91
C PHE A 21 6.69 8.84 12.17
N ALA A 22 7.03 7.56 11.96
CA ALA A 22 6.11 6.62 11.33
C ALA A 22 4.81 6.43 12.14
N LYS A 23 4.92 6.34 13.48
CA LYS A 23 3.78 6.21 14.38
C LYS A 23 2.82 7.40 14.31
N ALA A 24 3.30 8.59 13.99
CA ALA A 24 2.43 9.78 13.86
C ALA A 24 1.42 9.67 12.71
N ALA A 25 1.72 8.88 11.68
CA ALA A 25 0.77 8.57 10.61
C ALA A 25 -0.24 7.45 11.00
N LEU A 26 -0.03 6.76 12.12
CA LEU A 26 -0.80 5.58 12.55
C LEU A 26 -1.67 5.90 13.77
N THR A 27 -2.43 6.99 13.70
CA THR A 27 -3.38 7.41 14.74
C THR A 27 -4.79 6.96 14.41
N ARG A 28 -5.68 6.92 15.42
CA ARG A 28 -7.09 6.57 15.21
C ARG A 28 -7.78 7.51 14.22
N ASP A 29 -7.43 8.79 14.24
CA ASP A 29 -7.98 9.77 13.31
C ASP A 29 -7.47 9.55 11.89
N ALA A 30 -6.18 9.23 11.71
CA ALA A 30 -5.66 8.80 10.41
C ALA A 30 -6.41 7.56 9.89
N PHE A 31 -6.62 6.55 10.74
CA PHE A 31 -7.36 5.34 10.36
C PHE A 31 -8.80 5.63 9.92
N ARG A 32 -9.50 6.56 10.57
CA ARG A 32 -10.84 7.01 10.13
C ARG A 32 -10.82 7.56 8.70
N THR A 33 -9.75 8.25 8.30
CA THR A 33 -9.57 8.72 6.91
C THR A 33 -9.12 7.61 5.94
N TYR A 34 -8.45 6.57 6.44
CA TYR A 34 -7.94 5.47 5.62
C TYR A 34 -9.01 4.47 5.24
N VAL A 35 -9.94 4.14 6.14
CA VAL A 35 -11.04 3.20 5.87
C VAL A 35 -11.80 3.50 4.56
N PRO A 36 -12.32 4.72 4.31
CA PRO A 36 -13.03 4.99 3.06
C PRO A 36 -12.11 4.90 1.83
N LYS A 37 -10.82 5.24 1.96
CA LYS A 37 -9.82 5.09 0.88
C LYS A 37 -9.58 3.63 0.54
N ILE A 38 -9.45 2.76 1.55
CA ILE A 38 -9.27 1.31 1.38
C ILE A 38 -10.50 0.71 0.68
N ILE A 39 -11.71 1.03 1.16
CA ILE A 39 -12.96 0.55 0.56
C ILE A 39 -13.04 0.94 -0.91
N LYS A 40 -12.70 2.19 -1.25
CA LYS A 40 -12.69 2.67 -2.64
C LYS A 40 -11.72 1.87 -3.50
N GLU A 41 -10.47 1.68 -3.07
CA GLU A 41 -9.47 0.92 -3.84
C GLU A 41 -9.88 -0.53 -4.06
N VAL A 42 -10.44 -1.20 -3.05
CA VAL A 42 -10.91 -2.58 -3.17
C VAL A 42 -12.10 -2.66 -4.15
N LYS A 43 -13.07 -1.77 -4.03
CA LYS A 43 -14.22 -1.73 -4.95
C LYS A 43 -13.78 -1.43 -6.39
N ASP A 44 -12.91 -0.46 -6.59
CA ASP A 44 -12.38 -0.10 -7.90
C ASP A 44 -11.58 -1.26 -8.52
N TYR A 45 -10.84 -2.01 -7.70
CA TYR A 45 -10.12 -3.21 -8.14
C TYR A 45 -11.08 -4.32 -8.60
N MET A 46 -12.08 -4.65 -7.76
CA MET A 46 -13.07 -5.69 -8.05
C MET A 46 -13.97 -5.34 -9.24
N ALA A 47 -14.21 -4.06 -9.49
CA ALA A 47 -14.98 -3.59 -10.63
C ALA A 47 -14.23 -3.69 -11.97
N ASN A 48 -12.92 -3.96 -11.96
CA ASN A 48 -12.11 -4.13 -13.16
C ASN A 48 -12.04 -5.61 -13.56
N PRO A 49 -12.75 -6.05 -14.63
CA PRO A 49 -12.79 -7.45 -15.03
C PRO A 49 -11.45 -7.98 -15.55
N GLU A 50 -10.55 -7.10 -16.00
CA GLU A 50 -9.21 -7.50 -16.46
C GLU A 50 -8.31 -7.91 -15.30
N LYS A 51 -8.54 -7.35 -14.09
CA LYS A 51 -7.72 -7.61 -12.90
C LYS A 51 -8.35 -8.62 -11.95
N PHE A 52 -9.64 -8.48 -11.69
CA PHE A 52 -10.36 -9.31 -10.73
C PHE A 52 -11.19 -10.42 -11.40
N GLY A 53 -11.14 -10.54 -12.72
CA GLY A 53 -11.90 -11.55 -13.47
C GLY A 53 -13.40 -11.30 -13.48
N GLN A 54 -14.14 -12.21 -14.13
CA GLN A 54 -15.59 -12.17 -14.17
C GLN A 54 -16.23 -12.93 -13.00
N PRO A 55 -17.49 -12.61 -12.63
CA PRO A 55 -18.21 -13.37 -11.61
C PRO A 55 -18.22 -14.88 -11.92
N GLY A 56 -17.81 -15.69 -10.94
CA GLY A 56 -17.72 -17.16 -11.07
C GLY A 56 -16.37 -17.69 -11.56
N GLN A 57 -15.44 -16.79 -11.92
CA GLN A 57 -14.07 -17.18 -12.28
C GLN A 57 -13.23 -17.49 -11.03
N LYS A 58 -12.36 -18.50 -11.14
CA LYS A 58 -11.34 -18.77 -10.11
C LYS A 58 -10.23 -17.73 -10.20
N LEU A 59 -9.81 -17.21 -9.06
CA LEU A 59 -8.74 -16.22 -8.94
C LEU A 59 -7.57 -16.83 -8.19
N GLU A 60 -6.35 -16.55 -8.66
CA GLU A 60 -5.15 -16.89 -7.92
C GLU A 60 -4.92 -15.84 -6.83
N VAL A 61 -5.15 -16.25 -5.57
CA VAL A 61 -5.13 -15.34 -4.42
C VAL A 61 -3.74 -14.71 -4.26
N LEU A 62 -2.67 -15.44 -4.61
CA LEU A 62 -1.30 -14.97 -4.53
C LEU A 62 -0.96 -13.89 -5.58
N GLU A 63 -1.72 -13.79 -6.67
CA GLU A 63 -1.55 -12.72 -7.65
C GLU A 63 -2.37 -11.47 -7.26
N VAL A 64 -3.61 -11.69 -6.83
CA VAL A 64 -4.57 -10.59 -6.56
C VAL A 64 -4.27 -9.85 -5.26
N THR A 65 -3.91 -10.58 -4.20
CA THR A 65 -3.76 -10.00 -2.85
C THR A 65 -2.61 -8.98 -2.75
N PRO A 66 -1.41 -9.23 -3.34
CA PRO A 66 -0.33 -8.25 -3.34
C PRO A 66 -0.70 -6.95 -4.06
N GLU A 67 -1.46 -7.02 -5.15
CA GLU A 67 -1.89 -5.83 -5.89
C GLU A 67 -2.85 -4.97 -5.05
N ILE A 68 -3.89 -5.59 -4.48
CA ILE A 68 -4.84 -4.90 -3.60
C ILE A 68 -4.11 -4.29 -2.39
N THR A 69 -3.18 -5.04 -1.79
CA THR A 69 -2.38 -4.56 -0.65
C THR A 69 -1.53 -3.36 -1.04
N THR A 70 -0.89 -3.40 -2.21
CA THR A 70 -0.06 -2.29 -2.72
C THR A 70 -0.90 -1.05 -3.00
N TYR A 71 -2.07 -1.20 -3.61
CA TYR A 71 -2.97 -0.07 -3.92
C TYR A 71 -3.55 0.56 -2.66
N THR A 72 -4.02 -0.26 -1.72
CA THR A 72 -4.58 0.24 -0.45
C THR A 72 -3.50 0.90 0.42
N ALA A 73 -2.30 0.31 0.53
CA ALA A 73 -1.18 0.90 1.28
C ALA A 73 -0.66 2.19 0.63
N SER A 74 -0.50 2.23 -0.69
CA SER A 74 -0.05 3.46 -1.37
C SER A 74 -1.06 4.60 -1.24
N ARG A 75 -2.37 4.31 -1.38
CA ARG A 75 -3.43 5.31 -1.23
C ARG A 75 -3.52 5.91 0.18
N THR A 76 -3.19 5.13 1.21
CA THR A 76 -3.32 5.54 2.62
C THR A 76 -2.05 6.15 3.18
N LEU A 77 -0.90 5.50 2.95
CA LEU A 77 0.38 5.87 3.58
C LEU A 77 1.28 6.73 2.70
N MET A 78 1.23 6.56 1.37
CA MET A 78 2.12 7.27 0.42
C MET A 78 1.44 8.48 -0.24
N GLY A 79 0.11 8.56 -0.15
CA GLY A 79 -0.68 9.65 -0.72
C GLY A 79 -1.11 9.41 -2.17
N ASP A 80 -1.98 10.31 -2.63
CA ASP A 80 -2.70 10.17 -3.89
C ASP A 80 -1.79 10.22 -5.12
N GLU A 81 -0.76 11.07 -5.08
CA GLU A 81 0.22 11.20 -6.17
C GLU A 81 1.01 9.92 -6.38
N MET A 82 1.46 9.30 -5.28
CA MET A 82 2.18 8.03 -5.36
C MET A 82 1.27 6.92 -5.86
N ARG A 83 0.03 6.82 -5.36
CA ARG A 83 -0.95 5.86 -5.86
C ARG A 83 -1.21 5.97 -7.37
N ASN A 84 -1.27 7.18 -7.91
CA ASN A 84 -1.48 7.39 -9.35
C ASN A 84 -0.32 6.87 -10.21
N LYS A 85 0.90 6.84 -9.66
CA LYS A 85 2.07 6.26 -10.32
C LYS A 85 2.03 4.72 -10.37
N PHE A 86 1.18 4.07 -9.57
CA PHE A 86 1.06 2.60 -9.50
C PHE A 86 0.24 1.94 -10.63
N THR A 87 -0.11 2.68 -11.68
CA THR A 87 -1.16 2.26 -12.63
C THR A 87 -0.69 1.35 -13.77
N LYS A 88 0.62 1.26 -14.09
CA LYS A 88 1.08 0.47 -15.27
C LYS A 88 2.41 -0.31 -15.17
N ARG A 89 3.29 -0.07 -14.19
CA ARG A 89 4.67 -0.64 -14.24
C ARG A 89 5.23 -1.17 -12.91
N THR A 90 4.48 -1.05 -11.82
CA THR A 90 5.03 -1.18 -10.46
C THR A 90 4.73 -2.53 -9.81
N ALA A 91 3.93 -3.40 -10.44
CA ALA A 91 3.72 -4.78 -10.00
C ALA A 91 5.00 -5.64 -10.19
N GLN A 92 5.89 -5.25 -11.10
CA GLN A 92 7.17 -5.94 -11.34
C GLN A 92 8.26 -5.64 -10.29
N LEU A 93 8.04 -4.73 -9.34
CA LEU A 93 9.08 -4.33 -8.38
C LEU A 93 9.16 -5.22 -7.13
N TYR A 94 8.26 -6.20 -6.98
CA TYR A 94 8.20 -7.11 -5.84
C TYR A 94 8.24 -8.60 -6.24
N SER A 95 8.53 -8.93 -7.50
CA SER A 95 8.87 -10.29 -7.96
C SER A 95 10.37 -10.53 -7.96
#